data_AF-R6U1H3-F1
#
_entry.id   AF-R6U1H3-F1
#
_cell.length_a   1.000
_cell.length_b   1.000
_cell.length_c   1.000
_cell.angle_alpha   90.00
_cell.angle_beta   90.00
_cell.angle_gamma   90.00
#
_symmetry.space_group_name_H-M   'P 1'
#
loop_
_entity.id
_entity.type
_entity.pdbx_description
1 polymer ?
#
loop_
_entity_poly.entity_id
_entity_poly.type
_entity_poly.pdbx_seq_one_letter_code
_entity_poly.pdbx_strand_id
1 'polypeptide(L)'
;MDDYRNKKRQKMRARRRRAQRIKMTGMCIATLIVFIFIVFLAISNLSKIKKNVTLEAGSEINIKDFLKKENADAKFVTDVSQINTGNIGSHEIVVKVGKKEYTSKLTIEDTKAPTAKANDVTVNKDGQIEANQFVTDIKDATKVDVSFKDKPDVSKDGESEVIIVLTDEGKNQKEVKAKLTVVSDSEPPVIEGVKDITAYIGETVSYKKDVTVTDNMDQNPTLDIDNSKVNLNKAGTYEVVYTATDSAGNTSSASSKITIKEKPKGYVDKEDVYALAQKVVDQITNDSMTDMEKAFAIYRWTKTNIGYTGTSNKDSWTIGAYQAFTKKSGDCFNYYAAAKAMLDVCGIQNVDIVKSDTSHSAHYWSLINLGDGWYHFDATPRKGGGNFFMLTDAELAAYSTKHKNSHIFDSSLYPERATVSVQDKINYAKGTINK
;
A
#
# COMPACT_ATOMS: atom_id res chain seq x y z
N MET A 1 -35.88 39.71 -109.71
CA MET A 1 -36.46 38.93 -108.58
C MET A 1 -35.42 38.06 -107.84
N ASP A 2 -34.28 37.73 -108.47
CA ASP A 2 -33.25 36.84 -107.89
C ASP A 2 -32.33 37.45 -106.84
N ASP A 3 -31.94 38.73 -106.95
CA ASP A 3 -31.02 39.36 -105.97
C ASP A 3 -31.62 39.45 -104.54
N TYR A 4 -32.93 39.69 -104.44
CA TYR A 4 -33.64 39.77 -103.15
C TYR A 4 -33.78 38.39 -102.47
N ARG A 5 -34.02 37.33 -103.25
CA ARG A 5 -34.05 35.93 -102.74
C ARG A 5 -32.66 35.46 -102.31
N ASN A 6 -31.60 35.89 -103.00
CA ASN A 6 -30.23 35.53 -102.67
C ASN A 6 -29.73 36.22 -101.39
N LYS A 7 -30.02 37.53 -101.21
CA LYS A 7 -29.74 38.27 -99.96
C LYS A 7 -30.50 37.71 -98.75
N LYS A 8 -31.76 37.29 -98.92
CA LYS A 8 -32.57 36.65 -97.84
C LYS A 8 -32.02 35.27 -97.45
N ARG A 9 -31.56 34.46 -98.44
CA ARG A 9 -30.87 33.17 -98.20
C ARG A 9 -29.50 33.35 -97.55
N GLN A 10 -28.72 34.36 -97.93
CA GLN A 10 -27.45 34.71 -97.27
C GLN A 10 -27.66 35.15 -95.81
N LYS A 11 -28.64 36.04 -95.53
CA LYS A 11 -28.99 36.42 -94.15
C LYS A 11 -29.45 35.24 -93.30
N MET A 12 -30.24 34.31 -93.86
CA MET A 12 -30.64 33.07 -93.17
C MET A 12 -29.46 32.12 -92.93
N ARG A 13 -28.56 31.93 -93.91
CA ARG A 13 -27.33 31.14 -93.76
C ARG A 13 -26.38 31.76 -92.73
N ALA A 14 -26.25 33.08 -92.70
CA ALA A 14 -25.48 33.82 -91.71
C ALA A 14 -26.08 33.69 -90.30
N ARG A 15 -27.41 33.79 -90.16
CA ARG A 15 -28.12 33.52 -88.89
C ARG A 15 -27.95 32.07 -88.43
N ARG A 16 -28.05 31.08 -89.34
CA ARG A 16 -27.79 29.67 -89.02
C ARG A 16 -26.34 29.41 -88.61
N ARG A 17 -25.35 29.97 -89.32
CA ARG A 17 -23.93 29.87 -88.95
C ARG A 17 -23.63 30.54 -87.61
N ARG A 18 -24.26 31.70 -87.32
CA ARG A 18 -24.16 32.38 -86.03
C ARG A 18 -24.81 31.56 -84.91
N ALA A 19 -25.99 31.00 -85.14
CA ALA A 19 -26.68 30.12 -84.18
C ALA A 19 -25.92 28.79 -83.96
N GLN A 20 -25.34 28.20 -85.01
CA GLN A 20 -24.48 27.01 -84.91
C GLN A 20 -23.18 27.33 -84.17
N ARG A 21 -22.53 28.48 -84.44
CA ARG A 21 -21.38 28.94 -83.65
C ARG A 21 -21.76 29.12 -82.19
N ILE A 22 -22.85 29.83 -81.88
CA ILE A 22 -23.34 30.02 -80.49
C ILE A 22 -23.63 28.66 -79.82
N LYS A 23 -24.28 27.71 -80.50
CA LYS A 23 -24.51 26.35 -79.96
C LYS A 23 -23.21 25.59 -79.73
N MET A 24 -22.26 25.67 -80.66
CA MET A 24 -20.96 24.99 -80.56
C MET A 24 -20.10 25.60 -79.44
N THR A 25 -20.04 26.93 -79.33
CA THR A 25 -19.36 27.63 -78.24
C THR A 25 -20.01 27.33 -76.89
N GLY A 26 -21.35 27.31 -76.82
CA GLY A 26 -22.07 26.91 -75.61
C GLY A 26 -21.81 25.47 -75.20
N MET A 27 -21.70 24.55 -76.17
CA MET A 27 -21.33 23.14 -75.93
C MET A 27 -19.89 23.02 -75.40
N CYS A 28 -18.93 23.75 -75.97
CA CYS A 28 -17.54 23.77 -75.48
C CYS A 28 -17.43 24.33 -74.06
N ILE A 29 -18.19 25.39 -73.73
CA ILE A 29 -18.23 25.96 -72.38
C ILE A 29 -18.85 24.96 -71.39
N ALA A 30 -19.96 24.29 -71.77
CA ALA A 30 -20.57 23.27 -70.93
C ALA A 30 -19.62 22.09 -70.66
N THR A 31 -18.89 21.60 -71.67
CA THR A 31 -17.89 20.54 -71.48
C THR A 31 -16.72 20.98 -70.61
N LEU A 32 -16.29 22.24 -70.72
CA LEU A 32 -15.23 22.79 -69.86
C LEU A 32 -15.70 22.90 -68.40
N ILE A 33 -16.95 23.33 -68.16
CA ILE A 33 -17.54 23.38 -66.81
C ILE A 33 -17.64 21.98 -66.21
N VAL A 34 -18.09 20.99 -66.99
CA VAL A 34 -18.14 19.59 -66.53
C VAL A 34 -16.75 19.06 -66.22
N PHE A 35 -15.75 19.35 -67.07
CA PHE A 35 -14.36 18.95 -66.82
C PHE A 35 -13.78 19.61 -65.56
N ILE A 36 -13.97 20.93 -65.39
CA ILE A 36 -13.56 21.66 -64.18
C ILE A 36 -14.28 21.08 -62.96
N PHE A 37 -15.56 20.71 -63.08
CA PHE A 37 -16.32 20.10 -62.00
C PHE A 37 -15.83 18.70 -61.64
N ILE A 38 -15.46 17.86 -62.63
CA ILE A 38 -14.86 16.54 -62.41
C ILE A 38 -13.49 16.68 -61.75
N VAL A 39 -12.66 17.61 -62.23
CA VAL A 39 -11.35 17.91 -61.63
C VAL A 39 -11.52 18.45 -60.21
N PHE A 40 -12.49 19.34 -59.98
CA PHE A 40 -12.83 19.84 -58.65
C PHE A 40 -13.30 18.71 -57.72
N LEU A 41 -14.16 17.81 -58.20
CA LEU A 41 -14.60 16.64 -57.43
C LEU A 41 -13.42 15.71 -57.11
N ALA A 42 -12.55 15.42 -58.08
CA ALA A 42 -11.36 14.60 -57.90
C ALA A 42 -10.41 15.21 -56.86
N ILE A 43 -10.13 16.52 -56.95
CA ILE A 43 -9.30 17.25 -55.98
C ILE A 43 -9.98 17.30 -54.60
N SER A 44 -11.31 17.47 -54.54
CA SER A 44 -12.08 17.53 -53.28
C SER A 44 -12.15 16.19 -52.53
N ASN A 45 -11.84 15.09 -53.22
CA ASN A 45 -11.80 13.72 -52.69
C ASN A 45 -10.39 13.24 -52.33
N LEU A 46 -9.35 14.04 -52.57
CA LEU A 46 -8.02 13.72 -52.06
C LEU A 46 -8.02 13.77 -50.53
N SER A 47 -7.49 12.71 -49.90
CA SER A 47 -7.28 12.70 -48.45
C SER A 47 -6.36 13.83 -48.05
N LYS A 48 -6.78 14.62 -47.05
CA LYS A 48 -6.01 15.74 -46.47
C LYS A 48 -5.05 15.29 -45.37
N ILE A 49 -5.12 14.02 -44.96
CA ILE A 49 -4.32 13.44 -43.89
C ILE A 49 -3.38 12.36 -44.43
N LYS A 50 -2.33 12.04 -43.68
CA LYS A 50 -1.51 10.85 -43.88
C LYS A 50 -2.33 9.62 -43.47
N LYS A 51 -2.31 8.57 -44.30
CA LYS A 51 -3.08 7.34 -44.05
C LYS A 51 -2.47 6.53 -42.91
N ASN A 52 -1.14 6.54 -42.81
CA ASN A 52 -0.38 5.91 -41.74
C ASN A 52 0.54 6.96 -41.12
N VAL A 53 0.65 6.94 -39.80
CA VAL A 53 1.58 7.73 -39.01
C VAL A 53 2.30 6.76 -38.09
N THR A 54 3.63 6.81 -38.07
CA THR A 54 4.44 6.08 -37.09
C THR A 54 4.91 7.09 -36.04
N LEU A 55 4.79 6.72 -34.77
CA LEU A 55 5.21 7.52 -33.62
C LEU A 55 6.17 6.69 -32.77
N GLU A 56 7.22 7.34 -32.29
CA GLU A 56 8.16 6.74 -31.35
C GLU A 56 7.51 6.57 -29.98
N ALA A 57 7.71 5.39 -29.36
CA ALA A 57 7.19 5.11 -28.01
C ALA A 57 7.57 6.20 -26.99
N GLY A 58 6.63 6.49 -26.08
CA GLY A 58 6.73 7.54 -25.07
C GLY A 58 6.61 8.98 -25.61
N SER A 59 6.49 9.18 -26.92
CA SER A 59 6.32 10.52 -27.50
C SER A 59 4.86 10.99 -27.42
N GLU A 60 4.66 12.31 -27.44
CA GLU A 60 3.32 12.91 -27.49
C GLU A 60 2.70 12.79 -28.89
N ILE A 61 1.40 12.52 -28.95
CA ILE A 61 0.65 12.46 -30.21
C ILE A 61 0.33 13.88 -30.68
N ASN A 62 0.98 14.36 -31.75
CA ASN A 62 0.72 15.69 -32.32
C ASN A 62 -0.17 15.63 -33.55
N ILE A 63 -1.19 16.49 -33.61
CA ILE A 63 -2.11 16.55 -34.76
C ILE A 63 -1.42 16.86 -36.08
N LYS A 64 -0.33 17.65 -36.05
CA LYS A 64 0.42 18.02 -37.26
C LYS A 64 1.01 16.81 -37.97
N ASP A 65 1.34 15.75 -37.23
CA ASP A 65 1.93 14.53 -37.79
C ASP A 65 0.95 13.80 -38.72
N PHE A 66 -0.35 13.97 -38.50
CA PHE A 66 -1.42 13.37 -39.29
C PHE A 66 -1.77 14.18 -40.54
N LEU A 67 -1.36 15.45 -40.66
CA LEU A 67 -1.76 16.32 -41.76
C LEU A 67 -0.79 16.22 -42.95
N LYS A 68 -1.30 16.32 -44.18
CA LYS A 68 -0.45 16.51 -45.38
C LYS A 68 -0.03 17.96 -45.58
N LYS A 69 -0.72 18.91 -44.95
CA LYS A 69 -0.42 20.34 -44.95
C LYS A 69 -0.39 20.80 -43.49
N GLU A 70 0.75 21.28 -43.01
CA GLU A 70 0.97 21.60 -41.59
C GLU A 70 -0.02 22.62 -41.03
N ASN A 71 -0.44 23.60 -41.83
CA ASN A 71 -1.28 24.71 -41.38
C ASN A 71 -2.78 24.50 -41.65
N ALA A 72 -3.23 23.25 -41.81
CA ALA A 72 -4.65 22.97 -41.98
C ALA A 72 -5.37 23.04 -40.62
N ASP A 73 -6.51 23.72 -40.57
CA ASP A 73 -7.40 23.73 -39.41
C ASP A 73 -7.98 22.32 -39.18
N ALA A 74 -7.53 21.68 -38.11
CA ALA A 74 -7.82 20.30 -37.79
C ALA A 74 -7.95 20.06 -36.28
N LYS A 75 -8.72 19.04 -35.92
CA LYS A 75 -8.82 18.54 -34.54
C LYS A 75 -8.96 17.02 -34.49
N PHE A 76 -8.48 16.41 -33.41
CA PHE A 76 -8.77 15.02 -33.12
C PHE A 76 -10.25 14.83 -32.79
N VAL A 77 -10.84 13.78 -33.34
CA VAL A 77 -12.17 13.26 -32.95
C VAL A 77 -11.99 12.08 -32.01
N THR A 78 -11.01 11.20 -32.27
CA THR A 78 -10.55 10.19 -31.32
C THR A 78 -9.93 10.88 -30.10
N ASP A 79 -10.30 10.44 -28.90
CA ASP A 79 -9.65 10.92 -27.68
C ASP A 79 -8.26 10.29 -27.54
N VAL A 80 -7.25 11.02 -27.99
CA VAL A 80 -5.85 10.58 -27.97
C VAL A 80 -5.25 10.58 -26.57
N SER A 81 -5.89 11.22 -25.58
CA SER A 81 -5.40 11.28 -24.19
C SER A 81 -5.48 9.92 -23.48
N GLN A 82 -6.33 9.01 -23.97
CA GLN A 82 -6.50 7.66 -23.44
C GLN A 82 -5.50 6.65 -24.03
N ILE A 83 -4.68 7.06 -24.99
CA ILE A 83 -3.70 6.20 -25.65
C ILE A 83 -2.39 6.27 -24.88
N ASN A 84 -2.00 5.16 -24.25
CA ASN A 84 -0.69 5.04 -23.62
C ASN A 84 0.38 4.83 -24.71
N THR A 85 1.21 5.85 -24.96
CA THR A 85 2.29 5.78 -25.95
C THR A 85 3.52 5.01 -25.47
N GLY A 86 3.58 4.58 -24.21
CA GLY A 86 4.61 3.69 -23.67
C GLY A 86 4.42 2.21 -24.03
N ASN A 87 3.34 1.85 -24.73
CA ASN A 87 3.12 0.50 -25.23
C ASN A 87 3.14 0.50 -26.75
N ILE A 88 3.82 -0.47 -27.36
CA ILE A 88 3.79 -0.64 -28.81
C ILE A 88 2.40 -1.08 -29.28
N GLY A 89 2.01 -0.67 -30.49
CA GLY A 89 0.67 -1.02 -30.97
C GLY A 89 0.19 -0.22 -32.18
N SER A 90 -1.05 -0.49 -32.58
CA SER A 90 -1.71 0.23 -33.66
C SER A 90 -3.08 0.72 -33.22
N HIS A 91 -3.39 1.97 -33.54
CA HIS A 91 -4.65 2.64 -33.19
C HIS A 91 -5.26 3.31 -34.42
N GLU A 92 -6.59 3.30 -34.52
CA GLU A 92 -7.30 4.11 -35.51
C GLU A 92 -7.59 5.51 -34.94
N ILE A 93 -7.07 6.53 -35.60
CA ILE A 93 -7.21 7.93 -35.20
C ILE A 93 -8.10 8.65 -36.22
N VAL A 94 -9.23 9.15 -35.75
CA VAL A 94 -10.14 9.97 -36.54
C VAL A 94 -9.76 11.44 -36.36
N VAL A 95 -9.41 12.10 -37.46
CA VAL A 95 -9.05 13.51 -37.53
C VAL A 95 -10.07 14.25 -38.36
N LYS A 96 -10.59 15.36 -37.83
CA LYS A 96 -11.50 16.25 -38.53
C LYS A 96 -10.72 17.42 -39.13
N VAL A 97 -10.80 17.60 -40.45
CA VAL A 97 -10.16 18.71 -41.18
C VAL A 97 -11.26 19.54 -41.86
N GLY A 98 -11.56 20.72 -41.32
CA GLY A 98 -12.75 21.48 -41.66
C GLY A 98 -14.06 20.72 -41.35
N LYS A 99 -14.86 20.39 -42.39
CA LYS A 99 -16.14 19.69 -42.24
C LYS A 99 -16.08 18.17 -42.46
N LYS A 100 -14.93 17.62 -42.87
CA LYS A 100 -14.77 16.19 -43.18
C LYS A 100 -13.93 15.49 -42.11
N GLU A 101 -14.28 14.25 -41.81
CA GLU A 101 -13.53 13.36 -40.92
C GLU A 101 -12.76 12.33 -41.75
N TYR A 102 -11.57 12.00 -41.29
CA TYR A 102 -10.67 11.08 -41.96
C TYR A 102 -10.05 10.15 -40.93
N THR A 103 -9.93 8.86 -41.26
CA THR A 103 -9.28 7.87 -40.40
C THR A 103 -7.82 7.68 -40.82
N SER A 104 -6.91 7.78 -39.85
CA SER A 104 -5.49 7.46 -39.97
C SER A 104 -5.17 6.26 -39.10
N LYS A 105 -4.21 5.43 -39.51
CA LYS A 105 -3.62 4.41 -38.65
C LYS A 105 -2.38 5.01 -37.97
N LEU A 106 -2.41 5.13 -36.65
CA LEU A 106 -1.24 5.42 -35.82
C LEU A 106 -0.58 4.09 -35.44
N THR A 107 0.70 3.92 -35.76
CA THR A 107 1.53 2.82 -35.25
C THR A 107 2.51 3.40 -34.25
N ILE A 108 2.53 2.88 -33.02
CA ILE A 108 3.56 3.19 -32.03
C ILE A 108 4.64 2.12 -32.17
N GLU A 109 5.85 2.56 -32.53
CA GLU A 109 7.03 1.72 -32.66
C GLU A 109 8.07 2.20 -31.67
N ASP A 110 8.84 1.27 -31.11
CA ASP A 110 9.99 1.60 -30.28
C ASP A 110 11.25 1.30 -31.08
N THR A 111 12.04 2.34 -31.33
CA THR A 111 13.27 2.26 -32.12
C THR A 111 14.52 2.54 -31.29
N LYS A 112 14.36 2.81 -29.99
CA LYS A 112 15.45 3.18 -29.10
C LYS A 112 15.79 2.01 -28.22
N ALA A 113 17.07 1.64 -28.22
CA ALA A 113 17.54 0.61 -27.31
C ALA A 113 17.52 1.07 -25.85
N PRO A 114 17.23 0.15 -24.90
CA PRO A 114 17.24 0.44 -23.50
C PRO A 114 18.65 0.81 -23.01
N THR A 115 18.71 1.52 -21.89
CA THR A 115 19.96 1.84 -21.19
C THR A 115 19.91 1.37 -19.75
N ALA A 116 21.06 1.00 -19.19
CA ALA A 116 21.22 0.67 -17.77
C ALA A 116 22.66 0.93 -17.33
N LYS A 117 22.89 0.94 -16.02
CA LYS A 117 24.23 0.92 -15.41
C LYS A 117 24.59 -0.50 -14.99
N ALA A 118 25.83 -0.89 -15.18
CA ALA A 118 26.35 -2.14 -14.64
C ALA A 118 26.36 -2.11 -13.11
N ASN A 119 26.06 -3.25 -12.50
CA ASN A 119 26.21 -3.50 -11.08
C ASN A 119 27.02 -4.79 -10.90
N ASP A 120 28.14 -4.70 -10.20
CA ASP A 120 28.94 -5.88 -9.89
C ASP A 120 28.26 -6.66 -8.77
N VAL A 121 28.31 -7.99 -8.84
CA VAL A 121 27.61 -8.88 -7.91
C VAL A 121 28.58 -9.91 -7.35
N THR A 122 28.55 -10.08 -6.02
CA THR A 122 29.22 -11.17 -5.33
C THR A 122 28.19 -12.19 -4.88
N VAL A 123 28.44 -13.47 -5.12
CA VAL A 123 27.51 -14.56 -4.76
C VAL A 123 28.26 -15.73 -4.15
N ASN A 124 27.53 -16.51 -3.36
CA ASN A 124 28.06 -17.77 -2.85
C ASN A 124 28.19 -18.79 -3.99
N LYS A 125 29.16 -19.68 -3.86
CA LYS A 125 29.36 -20.83 -4.74
C LYS A 125 28.08 -21.66 -4.83
N ASP A 126 27.74 -22.07 -6.05
CA ASP A 126 26.52 -22.81 -6.38
C ASP A 126 25.21 -22.05 -6.06
N GLY A 127 25.30 -20.77 -5.68
CA GLY A 127 24.17 -19.90 -5.39
C GLY A 127 23.33 -19.55 -6.61
N GLN A 128 22.08 -19.16 -6.38
CA GLN A 128 21.19 -18.68 -7.45
C GLN A 128 21.52 -17.24 -7.83
N ILE A 129 21.50 -16.96 -9.13
CA ILE A 129 21.77 -15.63 -9.68
C ILE A 129 20.74 -15.25 -10.72
N GLU A 130 20.40 -13.97 -10.75
CA GLU A 130 19.42 -13.39 -11.67
C GLU A 130 20.05 -12.22 -12.41
N ALA A 131 19.77 -12.08 -13.71
CA ALA A 131 20.42 -11.06 -14.55
C ALA A 131 20.10 -9.63 -14.10
N ASN A 132 18.95 -9.43 -13.46
CA ASN A 132 18.53 -8.14 -12.91
C ASN A 132 19.43 -7.65 -11.76
N GLN A 133 20.16 -8.53 -11.08
CA GLN A 133 21.10 -8.17 -10.01
C GLN A 133 22.29 -7.39 -10.57
N PHE A 134 22.62 -7.57 -11.85
CA PHE A 134 23.81 -7.04 -12.50
C PHE A 134 23.58 -5.71 -13.23
N VAL A 135 22.36 -5.16 -13.15
CA VAL A 135 22.01 -3.90 -13.78
C VAL A 135 21.15 -3.03 -12.86
N THR A 136 21.38 -1.73 -12.90
CA THR A 136 20.57 -0.72 -12.20
C THR A 136 20.21 0.41 -13.17
N ASP A 137 19.33 1.32 -12.75
CA ASP A 137 18.94 2.49 -13.56
C ASP A 137 18.50 2.12 -15.00
N ILE A 138 17.70 1.05 -15.14
CA ILE A 138 17.13 0.66 -16.44
C ILE A 138 16.18 1.78 -16.91
N LYS A 139 16.43 2.30 -18.11
CA LYS A 139 15.63 3.37 -18.72
C LYS A 139 15.30 3.01 -20.16
N ASP A 140 14.00 3.02 -20.43
CA ASP A 140 13.43 2.86 -21.75
C ASP A 140 11.99 3.42 -21.78
N ALA A 141 11.44 3.64 -22.98
CA ALA A 141 10.05 4.06 -23.13
C ALA A 141 9.07 2.91 -22.97
N THR A 142 9.50 1.68 -23.31
CA THR A 142 8.70 0.46 -23.18
C THR A 142 9.28 -0.46 -22.12
N LYS A 143 8.60 -1.59 -21.87
CA LYS A 143 9.05 -2.57 -20.88
C LYS A 143 10.35 -3.26 -21.35
N VAL A 144 11.30 -3.40 -20.43
CA VAL A 144 12.59 -4.07 -20.68
C VAL A 144 12.64 -5.43 -19.99
N ASP A 145 12.92 -6.47 -20.76
CA ASP A 145 13.30 -7.79 -20.27
C ASP A 145 14.83 -7.87 -20.09
N VAL A 146 15.28 -8.48 -19.00
CA VAL A 146 16.69 -8.57 -18.60
C VAL A 146 17.10 -10.04 -18.52
N SER A 147 18.14 -10.44 -19.26
CA SER A 147 18.61 -11.83 -19.28
C SER A 147 20.14 -11.89 -19.39
N PHE A 148 20.73 -13.02 -18.99
CA PHE A 148 22.12 -13.30 -19.33
C PHE A 148 22.26 -13.69 -20.81
N LYS A 149 23.34 -13.27 -21.45
CA LYS A 149 23.70 -13.74 -22.80
C LYS A 149 24.05 -15.23 -22.79
N ASP A 150 24.87 -15.63 -21.84
CA ASP A 150 25.28 -16.99 -21.56
C ASP A 150 25.08 -17.28 -20.06
N LYS A 151 24.69 -18.50 -19.71
CA LYS A 151 24.49 -18.88 -18.30
C LYS A 151 25.82 -18.76 -17.55
N PRO A 152 25.93 -17.92 -16.49
CA PRO A 152 27.17 -17.80 -15.74
C PRO A 152 27.49 -19.07 -14.94
N ASP A 153 28.77 -19.41 -14.83
CA ASP A 153 29.26 -20.53 -14.02
C ASP A 153 29.56 -20.04 -12.59
N VAL A 154 28.76 -20.51 -11.65
CA VAL A 154 28.90 -20.20 -10.21
C VAL A 154 29.48 -21.37 -9.41
N SER A 155 29.95 -22.43 -10.08
CA SER A 155 30.47 -23.64 -9.43
C SER A 155 31.94 -23.53 -9.00
N LYS A 156 32.59 -22.40 -9.30
CA LYS A 156 34.01 -22.17 -9.01
C LYS A 156 34.23 -20.76 -8.51
N ASP A 157 35.01 -20.67 -7.44
CA ASP A 157 35.44 -19.42 -6.84
C ASP A 157 36.28 -18.59 -7.84
N GLY A 158 36.14 -17.27 -7.75
CA GLY A 158 36.90 -16.32 -8.56
C GLY A 158 36.04 -15.24 -9.19
N GLU A 159 36.69 -14.38 -9.99
CA GLU A 159 36.02 -13.31 -10.73
C GLU A 159 35.82 -13.70 -12.20
N SER A 160 34.68 -13.35 -12.75
CA SER A 160 34.36 -13.48 -14.17
C SER A 160 33.55 -12.28 -14.67
N GLU A 161 33.54 -12.07 -15.98
CA GLU A 161 32.68 -11.07 -16.62
C GLU A 161 31.40 -11.75 -17.11
N VAL A 162 30.24 -11.19 -16.75
CA VAL A 162 28.94 -11.61 -17.28
C VAL A 162 28.39 -10.54 -18.22
N ILE A 163 27.66 -10.99 -19.25
CA ILE A 163 27.01 -10.11 -20.23
C ILE A 163 25.51 -10.19 -20.03
N ILE A 164 24.91 -9.04 -19.75
CA ILE A 164 23.48 -8.87 -19.55
C ILE A 164 22.90 -8.25 -20.82
N VAL A 165 21.85 -8.89 -21.35
CA VAL A 165 21.10 -8.44 -22.51
C VAL A 165 19.81 -7.81 -22.02
N LEU A 166 19.65 -6.52 -22.32
CA LEU A 166 18.41 -5.77 -22.16
C LEU A 166 17.67 -5.84 -23.49
N THR A 167 16.42 -6.28 -23.48
CA THR A 167 15.55 -6.32 -24.68
C THR A 167 14.25 -5.61 -24.38
N ASP A 168 13.91 -4.60 -25.17
CA ASP A 168 12.64 -3.87 -25.04
C ASP A 168 11.48 -4.56 -25.82
N GLU A 169 10.30 -3.94 -25.81
CA GLU A 169 9.15 -4.46 -26.57
C GLU A 169 9.34 -4.35 -28.09
N GLY A 170 10.03 -3.30 -28.55
CA GLY A 170 10.42 -3.05 -29.95
C GLY A 170 11.49 -4.01 -30.50
N LYS A 171 12.06 -4.86 -29.65
CA LYS A 171 13.17 -5.78 -29.94
C LYS A 171 14.50 -5.08 -30.17
N ASN A 172 14.66 -3.83 -29.72
CA ASN A 172 15.99 -3.24 -29.64
C ASN A 172 16.73 -3.82 -28.42
N GLN A 173 18.06 -3.92 -28.55
CA GLN A 173 18.90 -4.59 -27.56
C GLN A 173 20.08 -3.77 -27.13
N LYS A 174 20.47 -3.93 -25.87
CA LYS A 174 21.71 -3.39 -25.30
C LYS A 174 22.39 -4.45 -24.45
N GLU A 175 23.69 -4.65 -24.70
CA GLU A 175 24.55 -5.46 -23.83
C GLU A 175 25.22 -4.58 -22.77
N VAL A 176 25.21 -5.05 -21.53
CA VAL A 176 25.90 -4.46 -20.38
C VAL A 176 26.83 -5.52 -19.79
N LYS A 177 28.07 -5.14 -19.51
CA LYS A 177 29.07 -6.01 -18.88
C LYS A 177 29.16 -5.68 -17.40
N ALA A 178 29.17 -6.70 -16.56
CA ALA A 178 29.30 -6.57 -15.11
C ALA A 178 30.23 -7.67 -14.57
N LYS A 179 30.83 -7.42 -13.41
CA LYS A 179 31.68 -8.40 -12.73
C LYS A 179 30.84 -9.33 -11.85
N LEU A 180 31.09 -10.62 -11.97
CA LEU A 180 30.62 -11.67 -11.07
C LEU A 180 31.79 -12.15 -10.21
N THR A 181 31.67 -12.05 -8.89
CA THR A 181 32.63 -12.62 -7.94
C THR A 181 31.97 -13.79 -7.20
N VAL A 182 32.49 -15.00 -7.39
CA VAL A 182 32.01 -16.20 -6.70
C VAL A 182 32.95 -16.50 -5.53
N VAL A 183 32.38 -16.67 -4.33
CA VAL A 183 33.13 -17.01 -3.11
C VAL A 183 32.50 -18.21 -2.42
N SER A 184 33.31 -19.04 -1.77
CA SER A 184 32.80 -20.06 -0.85
C SER A 184 32.50 -19.42 0.51
N ASP A 185 31.25 -19.39 0.91
CA ASP A 185 30.85 -18.93 2.24
C ASP A 185 31.15 -19.97 3.31
N SER A 186 31.67 -19.50 4.45
CA SER A 186 32.06 -20.34 5.60
C SER A 186 31.61 -19.76 6.94
N GLU A 187 30.94 -18.61 6.92
CA GLU A 187 30.41 -17.99 8.13
C GLU A 187 28.99 -18.54 8.36
N PRO A 188 28.68 -19.07 9.55
CA PRO A 188 27.34 -19.56 9.83
C PRO A 188 26.38 -18.40 10.18
N PRO A 189 25.05 -18.60 10.00
CA PRO A 189 24.07 -17.63 10.42
C PRO A 189 24.15 -17.28 11.91
N VAL A 190 23.72 -16.07 12.26
CA VAL A 190 23.59 -15.59 13.64
C VAL A 190 22.13 -15.67 14.09
N ILE A 191 21.90 -16.31 15.24
CA ILE A 191 20.58 -16.40 15.88
C ILE A 191 20.53 -15.42 17.07
N GLU A 192 19.58 -14.50 17.06
CA GLU A 192 19.35 -13.55 18.17
C GLU A 192 17.93 -13.68 18.74
N GLY A 193 17.72 -13.13 19.94
CA GLY A 193 16.40 -13.03 20.56
C GLY A 193 15.88 -14.29 21.25
N VAL A 194 16.61 -15.41 21.20
CA VAL A 194 16.30 -16.63 21.94
C VAL A 194 16.33 -16.36 23.45
N LYS A 195 15.22 -16.65 24.13
CA LYS A 195 15.01 -16.40 25.57
C LYS A 195 14.35 -17.60 26.23
N ASP A 196 14.60 -17.77 27.52
CA ASP A 196 13.86 -18.72 28.34
C ASP A 196 12.38 -18.31 28.44
N ILE A 197 11.49 -19.30 28.44
CA ILE A 197 10.05 -19.11 28.47
C ILE A 197 9.48 -19.80 29.71
N THR A 198 8.60 -19.11 30.44
CA THR A 198 7.78 -19.72 31.49
C THR A 198 6.32 -19.70 31.06
N ALA A 199 5.65 -20.84 31.16
CA ALA A 199 4.24 -21.02 30.88
C ALA A 199 3.58 -21.90 31.94
N TYR A 200 2.25 -21.89 32.01
CA TYR A 200 1.49 -22.79 32.86
C TYR A 200 0.98 -24.01 32.08
N ILE A 201 0.65 -25.09 32.80
CA ILE A 201 0.06 -26.30 32.20
C ILE A 201 -1.15 -25.94 31.32
N GLY A 202 -1.12 -26.42 30.08
CA GLY A 202 -2.18 -26.22 29.09
C GLY A 202 -2.08 -24.91 28.29
N GLU A 203 -1.13 -24.02 28.60
CA GLU A 203 -0.88 -22.82 27.79
C GLU A 203 -0.07 -23.15 26.52
N THR A 204 -0.29 -22.37 25.47
CA THR A 204 0.47 -22.47 24.22
C THR A 204 1.77 -21.65 24.30
N VAL A 205 2.86 -22.16 23.71
CA VAL A 205 4.16 -21.48 23.66
C VAL A 205 4.54 -21.14 22.21
N SER A 206 4.95 -19.88 21.97
CA SER A 206 5.46 -19.43 20.67
C SER A 206 6.99 -19.37 20.69
N TYR A 207 7.63 -20.41 20.15
CA TYR A 207 9.10 -20.53 20.13
C TYR A 207 9.80 -19.51 19.22
N LYS A 208 9.12 -19.02 18.17
CA LYS A 208 9.69 -18.04 17.22
C LYS A 208 9.55 -16.59 17.68
N LYS A 209 8.93 -16.34 18.83
CA LYS A 209 8.67 -14.97 19.28
C LYS A 209 10.00 -14.26 19.56
N ASP A 210 10.18 -13.10 18.95
CA ASP A 210 11.37 -12.25 19.06
C ASP A 210 12.68 -12.88 18.53
N VAL A 211 12.62 -14.06 17.91
CA VAL A 211 13.80 -14.73 17.34
C VAL A 211 14.08 -14.20 15.93
N THR A 212 15.32 -13.78 15.69
CA THR A 212 15.80 -13.31 14.39
C THR A 212 17.01 -14.12 13.95
N VAL A 213 17.13 -14.34 12.64
CA VAL A 213 18.24 -15.07 12.03
C VAL A 213 18.78 -14.21 10.89
N THR A 214 20.08 -13.96 10.88
CA THR A 214 20.76 -13.14 9.88
C THR A 214 22.04 -13.81 9.44
N ASP A 215 22.46 -13.56 8.21
CA ASP A 215 23.67 -14.13 7.63
C ASP A 215 24.37 -13.10 6.72
N ASN A 216 25.66 -13.28 6.46
CA ASN A 216 26.49 -12.38 5.66
C ASN A 216 26.20 -12.48 4.15
N MET A 217 25.85 -13.66 3.65
CA MET A 217 25.69 -13.93 2.21
C MET A 217 24.33 -14.54 1.85
N ASP A 218 23.57 -15.04 2.83
CA ASP A 218 22.20 -15.53 2.65
C ASP A 218 21.16 -14.56 3.24
N GLN A 219 20.28 -14.04 2.37
CA GLN A 219 19.21 -13.14 2.79
C GLN A 219 18.09 -13.85 3.55
N ASN A 220 17.93 -15.17 3.36
CA ASN A 220 16.84 -15.94 3.95
C ASN A 220 17.33 -17.29 4.52
N PRO A 221 18.19 -17.30 5.55
CA PRO A 221 18.61 -18.54 6.19
C PRO A 221 17.41 -19.29 6.77
N THR A 222 17.49 -20.61 6.77
CA THR A 222 16.45 -21.47 7.35
C THR A 222 16.62 -21.60 8.86
N LEU A 223 15.50 -21.73 9.60
CA LEU A 223 15.49 -21.92 11.06
C LEU A 223 14.63 -23.13 11.42
N ASP A 224 15.29 -24.17 11.94
CA ASP A 224 14.66 -25.34 12.54
C ASP A 224 14.60 -25.20 14.07
N ILE A 225 13.53 -25.73 14.68
CA ILE A 225 13.31 -25.64 16.13
C ILE A 225 12.91 -27.01 16.64
N ASP A 226 13.85 -27.68 17.33
CA ASP A 226 13.59 -28.93 18.01
C ASP A 226 12.97 -28.66 19.39
N ASN A 227 11.66 -28.85 19.47
CA ASN A 227 10.88 -28.83 20.71
C ASN A 227 10.28 -30.20 21.05
N SER A 228 10.78 -31.27 20.44
CA SER A 228 10.20 -32.63 20.54
C SER A 228 10.12 -33.16 21.98
N LYS A 229 10.97 -32.65 22.86
CA LYS A 229 11.02 -33.02 24.29
C LYS A 229 10.06 -32.22 25.17
N VAL A 230 9.48 -31.12 24.67
CA VAL A 230 8.63 -30.24 25.47
C VAL A 230 7.26 -30.88 25.70
N ASN A 231 6.84 -30.97 26.97
CA ASN A 231 5.50 -31.40 27.34
C ASN A 231 4.74 -30.29 28.07
N LEU A 232 3.86 -29.58 27.35
CA LEU A 232 3.07 -28.46 27.88
C LEU A 232 2.00 -28.89 28.90
N ASN A 233 1.77 -30.20 29.06
CA ASN A 233 0.78 -30.75 29.98
C ASN A 233 1.40 -31.28 31.28
N LYS A 234 2.71 -31.10 31.46
CA LYS A 234 3.42 -31.59 32.64
C LYS A 234 4.38 -30.52 33.14
N ALA A 235 4.31 -30.21 34.44
CA ALA A 235 5.25 -29.30 35.05
C ALA A 235 6.68 -29.84 34.95
N GLY A 236 7.63 -28.96 34.62
CA GLY A 236 9.02 -29.32 34.36
C GLY A 236 9.74 -28.25 33.55
N THR A 237 11.05 -28.41 33.40
CA THR A 237 11.86 -27.56 32.51
C THR A 237 12.36 -28.42 31.36
N TYR A 238 12.09 -27.96 30.14
CA TYR A 238 12.43 -28.64 28.89
C TYR A 238 13.40 -27.77 28.09
N GLU A 239 14.33 -28.40 27.39
CA GLU A 239 15.24 -27.70 26.48
C GLU A 239 14.64 -27.68 25.06
N VAL A 240 14.75 -26.54 24.40
CA VAL A 240 14.44 -26.34 22.98
C VAL A 240 15.71 -25.87 22.28
N VAL A 241 16.01 -26.46 21.13
CA VAL A 241 17.19 -26.12 20.33
C VAL A 241 16.75 -25.46 19.04
N TYR A 242 17.37 -24.32 18.72
CA TYR A 242 17.19 -23.56 17.50
C TYR A 242 18.41 -23.82 16.63
N THR A 243 18.22 -24.22 15.38
CA THR A 243 19.30 -24.45 14.42
C THR A 243 19.06 -23.63 13.18
N ALA A 244 19.98 -22.72 12.88
CA ALA A 244 19.96 -21.97 11.63
C ALA A 244 20.87 -22.63 10.59
N THR A 245 20.47 -22.58 9.33
CA THR A 245 21.24 -23.13 8.20
C THR A 245 21.13 -22.21 7.00
N ASP A 246 22.27 -21.76 6.48
CA ASP A 246 22.35 -20.95 5.26
C ASP A 246 22.26 -21.83 3.98
N SER A 247 22.25 -21.18 2.83
CA SER A 247 22.31 -21.81 1.51
C SER A 247 23.65 -22.53 1.21
N ALA A 248 24.73 -22.21 1.93
CA ALA A 248 26.04 -22.87 1.83
C ALA A 248 26.10 -24.20 2.61
N GLY A 249 25.15 -24.42 3.53
CA GLY A 249 25.13 -25.51 4.49
C GLY A 249 25.86 -25.23 5.80
N ASN A 250 26.31 -23.99 6.06
CA ASN A 250 26.85 -23.62 7.37
C ASN A 250 25.71 -23.56 8.40
N THR A 251 26.01 -23.93 9.64
CA THR A 251 25.00 -24.03 10.70
C THR A 251 25.45 -23.39 12.00
N SER A 252 24.48 -22.85 12.75
CA SER A 252 24.65 -22.41 14.13
C SER A 252 23.48 -22.88 14.98
N SER A 253 23.68 -22.94 16.30
CA SER A 253 22.62 -23.33 17.23
C SER A 253 22.58 -22.46 18.48
N ALA A 254 21.37 -22.27 18.99
CA ALA A 254 21.08 -21.65 20.28
C ALA A 254 20.08 -22.52 21.05
N SER A 255 20.01 -22.41 22.38
CA SER A 255 19.02 -23.14 23.17
C SER A 255 18.28 -22.23 24.15
N SER A 256 17.04 -22.64 24.48
CA SER A 256 16.20 -21.98 25.49
C SER A 256 15.60 -23.01 26.43
N LYS A 257 15.35 -22.60 27.67
CA LYS A 257 14.61 -23.39 28.66
C LYS A 257 13.14 -23.00 28.67
N ILE A 258 12.28 -24.00 28.54
CA ILE A 258 10.83 -23.88 28.65
C ILE A 258 10.40 -24.45 29.99
N THR A 259 10.04 -23.59 30.93
CA THR A 259 9.57 -23.98 32.26
C THR A 259 8.05 -23.98 32.29
N ILE A 260 7.48 -25.18 32.43
CA ILE A 260 6.05 -25.40 32.63
C ILE A 260 5.77 -25.49 34.12
N LYS A 261 4.87 -24.65 34.62
CA LYS A 261 4.47 -24.60 36.04
C LYS A 261 3.01 -25.02 36.21
N GLU A 262 2.66 -25.49 37.40
CA GLU A 262 1.25 -25.62 37.77
C GLU A 262 0.61 -24.23 37.91
N LYS A 263 -0.65 -24.12 37.51
CA LYS A 263 -1.44 -22.90 37.72
C LYS A 263 -1.61 -22.68 39.22
N PRO A 264 -1.34 -21.48 39.76
CA PRO A 264 -1.57 -21.20 41.17
C PRO A 264 -3.06 -21.33 41.52
N LYS A 265 -3.37 -21.59 42.79
CA LYS A 265 -4.76 -21.66 43.25
C LYS A 265 -5.46 -20.33 43.00
N GLY A 266 -6.60 -20.36 42.29
CA GLY A 266 -7.34 -19.15 41.91
C GLY A 266 -6.81 -18.46 40.65
N TYR A 267 -5.93 -19.11 39.89
CA TYR A 267 -5.56 -18.65 38.55
C TYR A 267 -6.80 -18.48 37.67
N VAL A 268 -6.80 -17.40 36.89
CA VAL A 268 -7.82 -17.12 35.88
C VAL A 268 -7.10 -16.97 34.55
N ASP A 269 -7.47 -17.82 33.60
CA ASP A 269 -6.95 -17.78 32.24
C ASP A 269 -7.31 -16.46 31.54
N LYS A 270 -6.33 -15.91 30.83
CA LYS A 270 -6.48 -14.64 30.11
C LYS A 270 -7.61 -14.72 29.07
N GLU A 271 -7.72 -15.85 28.38
CA GLU A 271 -8.75 -16.08 27.37
C GLU A 271 -10.17 -16.13 27.96
N ASP A 272 -10.34 -16.63 29.18
CA ASP A 272 -11.63 -16.60 29.87
C ASP A 272 -12.04 -15.16 30.19
N VAL A 273 -11.08 -14.31 30.59
CA VAL A 273 -11.31 -12.89 30.83
C VAL A 273 -11.66 -12.16 29.54
N TYR A 274 -10.95 -12.45 28.45
CA TYR A 274 -11.23 -11.86 27.14
C TYR A 274 -12.58 -12.32 26.57
N ALA A 275 -12.98 -13.56 26.76
CA ALA A 275 -14.32 -14.02 26.39
C ALA A 275 -15.42 -13.28 27.18
N LEU A 276 -15.19 -12.96 28.46
CA LEU A 276 -16.11 -12.14 29.24
C LEU A 276 -16.11 -10.67 28.78
N ALA A 277 -14.93 -10.11 28.47
CA ALA A 277 -14.79 -8.76 27.96
C ALA A 277 -15.46 -8.59 26.59
N GLN A 278 -15.28 -9.54 25.67
CA GLN A 278 -15.91 -9.55 24.34
C GLN A 278 -17.43 -9.51 24.46
N LYS A 279 -18.03 -10.34 25.33
CA LYS A 279 -19.48 -10.32 25.58
C LYS A 279 -20.00 -8.95 26.01
N VAL A 280 -19.19 -8.18 26.75
CA VAL A 280 -19.53 -6.81 27.15
C VAL A 280 -19.33 -5.85 25.99
N VAL A 281 -18.20 -5.93 25.29
CA VAL A 281 -17.88 -5.09 24.13
C VAL A 281 -18.96 -5.20 23.05
N ASP A 282 -19.43 -6.42 22.75
CA ASP A 282 -20.50 -6.69 21.78
C ASP A 282 -21.83 -6.01 22.15
N GLN A 283 -22.06 -5.76 23.45
CA GLN A 283 -23.27 -5.11 23.94
C GLN A 283 -23.19 -3.58 23.91
N ILE A 284 -21.98 -3.02 24.00
CA ILE A 284 -21.77 -1.57 24.17
C ILE A 284 -21.14 -0.91 22.95
N THR A 285 -20.71 -1.69 21.96
CA THR A 285 -20.06 -1.20 20.74
C THR A 285 -20.64 -1.82 19.47
N ASN A 286 -20.26 -1.27 18.31
CA ASN A 286 -20.50 -1.86 16.99
C ASN A 286 -19.43 -1.38 16.00
N ASP A 287 -19.42 -1.98 14.80
CA ASP A 287 -18.38 -1.75 13.78
C ASP A 287 -18.37 -0.32 13.21
N SER A 288 -19.46 0.44 13.34
CA SER A 288 -19.51 1.82 12.85
C SER A 288 -18.88 2.84 13.81
N MET A 289 -18.57 2.43 15.05
CA MET A 289 -17.97 3.29 16.05
C MET A 289 -16.47 3.47 15.82
N THR A 290 -16.01 4.70 15.96
CA THR A 290 -14.59 5.04 16.05
C THR A 290 -13.97 4.46 17.33
N ASP A 291 -12.65 4.34 17.38
CA ASP A 291 -11.95 3.86 18.57
C ASP A 291 -12.17 4.76 19.79
N MET A 292 -12.34 6.07 19.59
CA MET A 292 -12.67 7.02 20.67
C MET A 292 -14.08 6.76 21.22
N GLU A 293 -15.05 6.48 20.36
CA GLU A 293 -16.41 6.12 20.76
C GLU A 293 -16.43 4.76 21.51
N LYS A 294 -15.68 3.76 21.01
CA LYS A 294 -15.55 2.45 21.67
C LYS A 294 -14.89 2.58 23.05
N ALA A 295 -13.77 3.30 23.13
CA ALA A 295 -13.07 3.57 24.39
C ALA A 295 -13.98 4.32 25.39
N PHE A 296 -14.78 5.27 24.90
CA PHE A 296 -15.71 6.00 25.76
C PHE A 296 -16.87 5.13 26.25
N ALA A 297 -17.40 4.23 25.41
CA ALA A 297 -18.39 3.25 25.83
C ALA A 297 -17.83 2.32 26.92
N ILE A 298 -16.60 1.84 26.76
CA ILE A 298 -15.88 1.03 27.76
C ILE A 298 -15.68 1.81 29.07
N TYR A 299 -15.23 3.07 28.99
CA TYR A 299 -15.11 3.97 30.15
C TYR A 299 -16.42 4.04 30.95
N ARG A 300 -17.52 4.32 30.25
CA ARG A 300 -18.84 4.48 30.88
C ARG A 300 -19.36 3.18 31.46
N TRP A 301 -19.24 2.07 30.73
CA TRP A 301 -19.68 0.77 31.20
C TRP A 301 -18.94 0.40 32.49
N THR A 302 -17.61 0.53 32.49
CA THR A 302 -16.74 0.21 33.63
C THR A 302 -17.13 1.04 34.86
N LYS A 303 -17.33 2.34 34.69
CA LYS A 303 -17.69 3.28 35.76
C LYS A 303 -19.06 3.01 36.38
N THR A 304 -20.00 2.45 35.62
CA THR A 304 -21.42 2.33 36.02
C THR A 304 -21.85 0.91 36.37
N ASN A 305 -21.13 -0.11 35.91
CA ASN A 305 -21.51 -1.53 36.07
C ASN A 305 -20.65 -2.28 37.09
N ILE A 306 -19.68 -1.61 37.72
CA ILE A 306 -18.88 -2.18 38.81
C ILE A 306 -19.19 -1.35 40.06
N GLY A 307 -19.51 -2.00 41.18
CA GLY A 307 -19.70 -1.36 42.48
C GLY A 307 -18.39 -1.29 43.27
N TYR A 308 -18.10 -0.15 43.91
CA TYR A 308 -16.87 0.01 44.71
C TYR A 308 -16.99 -0.62 46.11
N THR A 309 -16.12 -1.57 46.44
CA THR A 309 -16.13 -2.29 47.74
C THR A 309 -14.85 -2.07 48.58
N GLY A 310 -13.81 -1.45 48.03
CA GLY A 310 -12.59 -1.06 48.76
C GLY A 310 -11.58 -2.19 49.06
N THR A 311 -11.91 -3.45 48.75
CA THR A 311 -10.99 -4.59 48.87
C THR A 311 -11.16 -5.56 47.71
N SER A 312 -10.04 -6.07 47.20
CA SER A 312 -9.97 -7.03 46.10
C SER A 312 -8.68 -7.86 46.14
N ASN A 313 -8.69 -9.03 45.50
CA ASN A 313 -7.47 -9.78 45.18
C ASN A 313 -6.74 -9.06 44.03
N LYS A 314 -5.45 -8.78 44.22
CA LYS A 314 -4.59 -8.05 43.27
C LYS A 314 -3.39 -8.87 42.78
N ASP A 315 -3.45 -10.20 42.93
CA ASP A 315 -2.37 -11.11 42.55
C ASP A 315 -2.15 -11.15 41.02
N SER A 316 -3.21 -10.92 40.25
CA SER A 316 -3.17 -10.76 38.79
C SER A 316 -4.33 -9.88 38.32
N TRP A 317 -4.10 -9.10 37.25
CA TRP A 317 -5.16 -8.33 36.61
C TRP A 317 -6.28 -9.25 36.08
N THR A 318 -5.99 -10.48 35.66
CA THR A 318 -7.02 -11.43 35.19
C THR A 318 -8.00 -11.79 36.30
N ILE A 319 -7.53 -11.96 37.54
CA ILE A 319 -8.38 -12.18 38.72
C ILE A 319 -9.24 -10.94 38.98
N GLY A 320 -8.63 -9.75 38.92
CA GLY A 320 -9.32 -8.47 39.10
C GLY A 320 -10.44 -8.27 38.07
N ALA A 321 -10.14 -8.50 36.79
CA ALA A 321 -11.08 -8.40 35.69
C ALA A 321 -12.19 -9.44 35.77
N TYR A 322 -11.86 -10.71 36.06
CA TYR A 322 -12.85 -11.77 36.22
C TYR A 322 -13.85 -11.45 37.33
N GLN A 323 -13.37 -10.99 38.49
CA GLN A 323 -14.23 -10.52 39.56
C GLN A 323 -15.11 -9.34 39.12
N ALA A 324 -14.55 -8.36 38.39
CA ALA A 324 -15.30 -7.22 37.88
C ALA A 324 -16.43 -7.66 36.92
N PHE A 325 -16.16 -8.59 36.02
CA PHE A 325 -17.14 -9.07 35.05
C PHE A 325 -18.22 -9.95 35.69
N THR A 326 -17.85 -10.84 36.61
CA THR A 326 -18.75 -11.86 37.20
C THR A 326 -19.50 -11.37 38.43
N LYS A 327 -18.83 -10.66 39.33
CA LYS A 327 -19.42 -10.17 40.59
C LYS A 327 -19.88 -8.72 40.53
N LYS A 328 -19.51 -7.98 39.48
CA LYS A 328 -19.84 -6.54 39.31
C LYS A 328 -19.41 -5.70 40.51
N SER A 329 -18.28 -6.03 41.14
CA SER A 329 -17.81 -5.37 42.36
C SER A 329 -16.29 -5.42 42.50
N GLY A 330 -15.68 -4.40 43.09
CA GLY A 330 -14.25 -4.39 43.41
C GLY A 330 -13.73 -3.02 43.84
N ASP A 331 -12.43 -2.80 43.74
CA ASP A 331 -11.79 -1.50 43.95
C ASP A 331 -11.08 -1.02 42.66
N CYS A 332 -10.31 0.08 42.75
CA CYS A 332 -9.63 0.67 41.60
C CYS A 332 -8.90 -0.36 40.71
N PHE A 333 -8.32 -1.42 41.30
CA PHE A 333 -7.64 -2.47 40.55
C PHE A 333 -8.60 -3.26 39.64
N ASN A 334 -9.82 -3.57 40.10
CA ASN A 334 -10.83 -4.27 39.31
C ASN A 334 -11.40 -3.41 38.18
N TYR A 335 -11.60 -2.11 38.41
CA TYR A 335 -12.08 -1.18 37.37
C TYR A 335 -11.03 -1.07 36.25
N TYR A 336 -9.79 -0.82 36.63
CA TYR A 336 -8.65 -0.79 35.72
C TYR A 336 -8.54 -2.11 34.94
N ALA A 337 -8.58 -3.26 35.61
CA ALA A 337 -8.42 -4.56 34.96
C ALA A 337 -9.57 -4.92 33.99
N ALA A 338 -10.81 -4.57 34.32
CA ALA A 338 -11.95 -4.76 33.43
C ALA A 338 -11.85 -3.88 32.18
N ALA A 339 -11.49 -2.60 32.37
CA ALA A 339 -11.27 -1.67 31.26
C ALA A 339 -10.15 -2.17 30.34
N LYS A 340 -9.00 -2.58 30.91
CA LYS A 340 -7.89 -3.18 30.18
C LYS A 340 -8.37 -4.32 29.27
N ALA A 341 -9.11 -5.28 29.83
CA ALA A 341 -9.60 -6.42 29.09
C ALA A 341 -10.46 -6.03 27.87
N MET A 342 -11.36 -5.06 28.04
CA MET A 342 -12.22 -4.59 26.94
C MET A 342 -11.45 -3.76 25.91
N LEU A 343 -10.47 -2.97 26.34
CA LEU A 343 -9.60 -2.20 25.43
C LEU A 343 -8.73 -3.14 24.58
N ASP A 344 -8.14 -4.17 25.19
CA ASP A 344 -7.35 -5.19 24.51
C ASP A 344 -8.17 -5.90 23.42
N VAL A 345 -9.39 -6.30 23.75
CA VAL A 345 -10.32 -6.97 22.80
C VAL A 345 -10.69 -6.05 21.62
N CYS A 346 -10.79 -4.74 21.85
CA CYS A 346 -11.01 -3.76 20.79
C CYS A 346 -9.74 -3.44 19.97
N GLY A 347 -8.58 -4.01 20.30
CA GLY A 347 -7.30 -3.68 19.68
C GLY A 347 -6.78 -2.28 20.05
N ILE A 348 -7.30 -1.69 21.13
CA ILE A 348 -6.92 -0.34 21.57
C ILE A 348 -5.69 -0.43 22.47
N GLN A 349 -4.62 0.26 22.06
CA GLN A 349 -3.38 0.32 22.82
C GLN A 349 -3.63 0.91 24.20
N ASN A 350 -3.19 0.20 25.24
CA ASN A 350 -3.29 0.66 26.62
C ASN A 350 -2.06 0.25 27.44
N VAL A 351 -1.69 1.12 28.40
CA VAL A 351 -0.57 0.90 29.33
C VAL A 351 -1.05 1.10 30.75
N ASP A 352 -0.55 0.27 31.65
CA ASP A 352 -0.99 0.18 33.03
C ASP A 352 -0.22 1.17 33.90
N ILE A 353 -0.91 2.07 34.61
CA ILE A 353 -0.29 3.00 35.56
C ILE A 353 -0.56 2.55 36.99
N VAL A 354 0.52 2.52 37.78
CA VAL A 354 0.50 2.38 39.24
C VAL A 354 0.88 3.71 39.87
N LYS A 355 0.11 4.15 40.86
CA LYS A 355 0.44 5.37 41.62
C LYS A 355 1.80 5.23 42.31
N SER A 356 2.70 6.19 42.08
CA SER A 356 4.08 6.13 42.61
C SER A 356 4.17 6.42 44.11
N ASP A 357 3.33 7.33 44.63
CA ASP A 357 3.23 7.60 46.07
C ASP A 357 2.00 6.92 46.68
N THR A 358 2.25 5.85 47.44
CA THR A 358 1.22 5.05 48.14
C THR A 358 1.04 5.42 49.60
N SER A 359 1.72 6.48 50.10
CA SER A 359 1.67 6.92 51.51
C SER A 359 0.25 7.14 52.06
N HIS A 360 -0.70 7.49 51.18
CA HIS A 360 -2.10 7.69 51.52
C HIS A 360 -3.02 6.57 50.99
N SER A 361 -2.78 6.10 49.75
CA SER A 361 -3.55 5.03 49.12
C SER A 361 -2.86 4.55 47.84
N ALA A 362 -2.94 3.25 47.54
CA ALA A 362 -2.66 2.73 46.20
C ALA A 362 -3.78 3.14 45.22
N HIS A 363 -3.43 3.31 43.93
CA HIS A 363 -4.38 3.57 42.86
C HIS A 363 -3.83 3.02 41.54
N TYR A 364 -4.73 2.55 40.67
CA TYR A 364 -4.42 1.92 39.39
C TYR A 364 -5.32 2.51 38.30
N TRP A 365 -4.74 2.87 37.17
CA TRP A 365 -5.47 3.35 36.00
C TRP A 365 -4.67 3.08 34.72
N SER A 366 -5.10 3.60 33.57
CA SER A 366 -4.44 3.35 32.29
C SER A 366 -4.05 4.63 31.54
N LEU A 367 -3.06 4.51 30.65
CA LEU A 367 -3.01 5.33 29.44
C LEU A 367 -3.65 4.57 28.29
N ILE A 368 -4.26 5.28 27.34
CA ILE A 368 -4.72 4.74 26.06
C ILE A 368 -4.17 5.55 24.90
N ASN A 369 -3.96 4.92 23.75
CA ASN A 369 -3.57 5.58 22.51
C ASN A 369 -4.48 5.13 21.37
N LEU A 370 -5.08 6.11 20.69
CA LEU A 370 -6.03 5.91 19.59
C LEU A 370 -5.44 6.31 18.23
N GLY A 371 -4.13 6.55 18.17
CA GLY A 371 -3.39 6.97 16.97
C GLY A 371 -2.91 8.43 17.00
N ASP A 372 -3.38 9.24 17.94
CA ASP A 372 -3.08 10.68 18.06
C ASP A 372 -2.31 11.04 19.34
N GLY A 373 -1.94 10.05 20.16
CA GLY A 373 -1.12 10.23 21.36
C GLY A 373 -1.65 9.48 22.57
N TRP A 374 -0.88 9.49 23.65
CA TRP A 374 -1.23 8.81 24.90
C TRP A 374 -2.00 9.73 25.84
N TYR A 375 -3.17 9.28 26.30
CA TYR A 375 -4.02 10.01 27.23
C TYR A 375 -4.40 9.17 28.44
N HIS A 376 -4.65 9.82 29.58
CA HIS A 376 -5.11 9.15 30.79
C HIS A 376 -6.55 8.66 30.70
N PHE A 377 -6.75 7.44 31.19
CA PHE A 377 -8.02 6.73 31.28
C PHE A 377 -8.20 6.17 32.70
N ASP A 378 -9.16 6.70 33.46
CA ASP A 378 -9.54 6.17 34.78
C ASP A 378 -11.06 6.13 34.97
N ALA A 379 -11.64 4.94 34.86
CA ALA A 379 -13.07 4.73 35.06
C ALA A 379 -13.48 4.62 36.53
N THR A 380 -12.54 4.63 37.48
CA THR A 380 -12.84 4.46 38.91
C THR A 380 -13.61 5.66 39.47
N PRO A 381 -14.81 5.48 40.04
CA PRO A 381 -15.54 6.55 40.71
C PRO A 381 -14.75 7.10 41.90
N ARG A 382 -14.79 8.42 42.08
CA ARG A 382 -14.17 9.12 43.22
C ARG A 382 -15.19 9.95 43.97
N LYS A 383 -15.01 10.06 45.29
CA LYS A 383 -15.89 10.87 46.17
C LYS A 383 -15.96 12.35 45.76
N GLY A 384 -14.87 12.89 45.19
CA GLY A 384 -14.82 14.27 44.66
C GLY A 384 -15.44 14.44 43.27
N GLY A 385 -16.04 13.39 42.70
CA GLY A 385 -16.49 13.39 41.32
C GLY A 385 -15.33 13.36 40.32
N GLY A 386 -15.58 13.89 39.12
CA GLY A 386 -14.60 13.97 38.04
C GLY A 386 -14.81 12.93 36.94
N ASN A 387 -14.35 13.32 35.75
CA ASN A 387 -14.26 12.47 34.57
C ASN A 387 -12.81 12.41 34.13
N PHE A 388 -12.32 11.21 33.86
CA PHE A 388 -10.92 10.93 33.58
C PHE A 388 -10.81 10.11 32.30
N PHE A 389 -11.56 10.49 31.28
CA PHE A 389 -11.49 9.88 29.95
C PHE A 389 -10.67 10.76 29.03
N MET A 390 -9.56 10.23 28.52
CA MET A 390 -8.62 10.90 27.65
C MET A 390 -8.12 12.26 28.16
N LEU A 391 -7.64 12.32 29.41
CA LEU A 391 -7.03 13.54 29.95
C LEU A 391 -5.55 13.64 29.59
N THR A 392 -5.10 14.86 29.33
CA THR A 392 -3.67 15.22 29.33
C THR A 392 -3.09 15.18 30.76
N ASP A 393 -1.76 15.16 30.88
CA ASP A 393 -1.08 15.27 32.17
C ASP A 393 -1.51 16.54 32.94
N ALA A 394 -1.61 17.67 32.25
CA ALA A 394 -1.97 18.95 32.85
C ALA A 394 -3.37 18.92 33.47
N GLU A 395 -4.33 18.32 32.76
CA GLU A 395 -5.71 18.19 33.23
C GLU A 395 -5.82 17.21 34.41
N LEU A 396 -5.14 16.05 34.33
CA LEU A 396 -5.13 15.09 35.43
C LEU A 396 -4.46 15.69 36.68
N ALA A 397 -3.34 16.41 36.51
CA ALA A 397 -2.63 17.09 37.59
C ALA A 397 -3.50 18.18 38.26
N ALA A 398 -4.25 18.95 37.47
CA ALA A 398 -5.16 19.98 37.98
C ALA A 398 -6.26 19.40 38.90
N TYR A 399 -6.74 18.18 38.60
CA TYR A 399 -7.61 17.45 39.51
C TYR A 399 -6.85 16.85 40.69
N SER A 400 -5.72 16.17 40.42
CA SER A 400 -4.95 15.39 41.39
C SER A 400 -4.49 16.22 42.58
N THR A 401 -3.92 17.40 42.32
CA THR A 401 -3.40 18.33 43.34
C THR A 401 -4.48 18.81 44.31
N LYS A 402 -5.70 19.03 43.83
CA LYS A 402 -6.86 19.41 44.67
C LYS A 402 -7.43 18.23 45.48
N HIS A 403 -7.04 17.00 45.14
CA HIS A 403 -7.59 15.77 45.71
C HIS A 403 -6.50 14.90 46.33
N LYS A 404 -5.67 15.51 47.18
CA LYS A 404 -4.61 14.83 47.96
C LYS A 404 -3.68 14.01 47.07
N ASN A 405 -3.31 14.60 45.93
CA ASN A 405 -2.42 14.00 44.96
C ASN A 405 -2.85 12.57 44.54
N SER A 406 -4.12 12.47 44.16
CA SER A 406 -4.78 11.20 43.86
C SER A 406 -4.19 10.40 42.69
N HIS A 407 -3.44 11.06 41.79
CA HIS A 407 -2.84 10.50 40.58
C HIS A 407 -1.40 11.01 40.39
N ILE A 408 -0.50 10.70 41.32
CA ILE A 408 0.95 10.88 41.08
C ILE A 408 1.49 9.60 40.47
N PHE A 409 2.29 9.74 39.42
CA PHE A 409 3.02 8.66 38.78
C PHE A 409 4.41 9.15 38.36
N ASP A 410 5.34 8.22 38.15
CA ASP A 410 6.64 8.53 37.55
C ASP A 410 6.48 8.55 36.03
N SER A 411 6.46 9.73 35.43
CA SER A 411 6.26 9.90 34.00
C SER A 411 7.36 9.30 33.14
N SER A 412 8.55 9.05 33.68
CA SER A 412 9.69 8.49 32.92
C SER A 412 9.50 7.01 32.55
N LEU A 413 8.58 6.32 33.24
CA LEU A 413 8.28 4.90 33.01
C LEU A 413 7.25 4.67 31.89
N TYR A 414 6.69 5.74 31.32
CA TYR A 414 5.55 5.67 30.41
C TYR A 414 5.82 6.43 29.10
N PRO A 415 5.13 6.07 28.01
CA PRO A 415 5.19 6.82 26.76
C PRO A 415 4.90 8.31 26.96
N GLU A 416 5.34 9.15 26.02
CA GLU A 416 5.04 10.57 26.04
C GLU A 416 3.52 10.79 25.89
N ARG A 417 2.92 11.56 26.82
CA ARG A 417 1.49 11.87 26.81
C ARG A 417 1.21 13.05 25.91
N ALA A 418 0.03 13.04 25.30
CA ALA A 418 -0.46 14.15 24.51
C ALA A 418 -0.63 15.42 25.35
N THR A 419 -0.39 16.57 24.72
CA THR A 419 -0.50 17.90 25.33
C THR A 419 -1.74 18.66 24.86
N VAL A 420 -2.35 18.24 23.76
CA VAL A 420 -3.57 18.83 23.20
C VAL A 420 -4.79 18.15 23.82
N SER A 421 -5.62 18.94 24.51
CA SER A 421 -6.87 18.44 25.10
C SER A 421 -7.88 18.02 24.02
N VAL A 422 -8.64 16.98 24.34
CA VAL A 422 -9.78 16.50 23.55
C VAL A 422 -11.10 16.58 24.31
N GLN A 423 -11.13 17.30 25.45
CA GLN A 423 -12.27 17.31 26.36
C GLN A 423 -13.50 18.04 25.79
N ASP A 424 -13.30 18.94 24.83
CA ASP A 424 -14.37 19.62 24.08
C ASP A 424 -15.16 18.68 23.15
N LYS A 425 -14.53 17.60 22.71
CA LYS A 425 -15.18 16.54 21.91
C LYS A 425 -16.07 15.64 22.75
N ILE A 426 -15.91 15.58 24.07
CA ILE A 426 -16.57 14.58 24.92
C ILE A 426 -17.82 15.15 25.59
N ASN A 427 -18.99 14.62 25.23
CA ASN A 427 -20.23 14.95 25.93
C ASN A 427 -20.55 13.91 27.00
N TYR A 428 -20.05 14.12 28.23
CA TYR A 428 -20.27 13.21 29.35
C TYR A 428 -21.74 13.03 29.74
N ALA A 429 -22.57 14.06 29.60
CA ALA A 429 -23.98 14.01 29.97
C ALA A 429 -24.80 13.16 28.99
N LYS A 430 -24.55 13.33 27.68
CA LYS A 430 -25.22 12.55 26.62
C LYS A 430 -24.56 11.21 26.37
N GLY A 431 -23.30 11.05 26.79
CA GLY A 431 -22.54 9.84 26.56
C GLY A 431 -22.12 9.65 25.11
N THR A 432 -21.82 10.75 24.41
CA THR A 432 -21.46 10.77 22.99
C THR A 432 -20.15 11.52 22.75
N ILE A 433 -19.47 11.22 21.64
CA ILE A 433 -18.34 11.99 21.12
C ILE A 433 -18.87 12.92 20.01
N ASN A 434 -18.53 14.20 20.08
CA ASN A 434 -18.85 15.17 19.04
C ASN A 434 -17.87 15.00 17.87
N LYS A 435 -18.40 15.03 16.65
CA LYS A 435 -17.61 14.93 15.41
C LYS A 435 -16.96 16.24 15.04
#